data_AF-A0A3M2CBE2-F1
#
_entry.id   AF-A0A3M2CBE2-F1
#
_cell.length_a   1.000
_cell.length_b   1.000
_cell.length_c   1.000
_cell.angle_alpha   90.00
_cell.angle_beta   90.00
_cell.angle_gamma   90.00
#
_symmetry.space_group_name_H-M   'P 1'
#
loop_
_entity.id
_entity.type
_entity.pdbx_description
1 polymer ?
#
loop_
_entity_poly.entity_id
_entity_poly.type
_entity_poly.pdbx_seq_one_letter_code
_entity_poly.pdbx_strand_id
1 'polypeptide(L)'
;MLLSGLAHLHVLFGTFSDQSWAGLRLIIERLGAERVRQDEPQADCLLVQAMVPENVEAAEKSKRDFGDRARDVFVDHFYKEDPEAEATEENCWYVSDAESSDAPHVPIPLSYTPRLADFPSIDAVADHLADSPEYRHLAARILARFGAS
;
A
#
# COMPACT_ATOMS: atom_id res chain seq x y z
N MET A 1 17.12 -19.05 3.06
CA MET A 1 16.50 -18.25 4.14
C MET A 1 15.35 -17.46 3.53
N LEU A 2 14.11 -17.96 3.59
CA LEU A 2 12.94 -17.28 3.00
C LEU A 2 12.30 -16.23 3.93
N LEU A 3 12.62 -16.27 5.22
CA LEU A 3 12.04 -15.39 6.24
C LEU A 3 12.78 -14.05 6.43
N SER A 4 13.99 -13.90 5.88
CA SER A 4 14.74 -12.64 6.00
C SER A 4 14.15 -11.52 5.13
N GLY A 5 13.49 -11.85 4.02
CA GLY A 5 12.82 -10.87 3.14
C GLY A 5 11.49 -10.37 3.72
N LEU A 6 10.72 -11.24 4.38
CA LEU A 6 9.43 -10.90 4.99
C LEU A 6 9.51 -9.82 6.09
N ALA A 7 10.70 -9.56 6.65
CA ALA A 7 10.86 -8.77 7.85
C ALA A 7 10.75 -7.23 7.66
N HIS A 8 10.66 -6.72 6.43
CA HIS A 8 10.80 -5.27 6.17
C HIS A 8 9.67 -4.62 5.34
N LEU A 9 8.63 -5.37 4.96
CA LEU A 9 7.48 -4.80 4.25
C LEU A 9 6.50 -4.13 5.21
N HIS A 10 6.22 -2.85 4.99
CA HIS A 10 5.22 -2.09 5.73
C HIS A 10 3.86 -2.11 5.00
N VAL A 11 2.83 -2.69 5.61
CA VAL A 11 1.47 -2.64 5.08
C VAL A 11 0.71 -1.52 5.76
N LEU A 12 0.41 -0.46 5.01
CA LEU A 12 -0.22 0.76 5.49
C LEU A 12 -1.72 0.68 5.27
N PHE A 13 -2.51 0.71 6.34
CA PHE A 13 -3.97 0.71 6.25
C PHE A 13 -4.51 2.13 6.36
N GLY A 14 -5.29 2.54 5.36
CA GLY A 14 -5.93 3.85 5.28
C GLY A 14 -7.44 3.76 5.12
N THR A 15 -8.14 4.71 5.73
CA THR A 15 -9.55 5.00 5.41
C THR A 15 -9.65 6.36 4.73
N PHE A 16 -10.83 6.72 4.20
CA PHE A 16 -11.02 8.00 3.53
C PHE A 16 -11.02 9.24 4.46
N SER A 17 -10.95 9.04 5.79
CA SER A 17 -11.00 10.14 6.75
C SER A 17 -9.73 11.00 6.73
N ASP A 18 -9.87 12.32 6.95
CA ASP A 18 -8.72 13.23 7.01
C ASP A 18 -7.75 12.90 8.15
N GLN A 19 -8.27 12.38 9.26
CA GLN A 19 -7.44 11.89 10.36
C GLN A 19 -6.55 10.71 9.93
N SER A 20 -7.11 9.76 9.17
CA SER A 20 -6.35 8.64 8.63
C SER A 20 -5.23 9.14 7.70
N TRP A 21 -5.53 10.12 6.86
CA TRP A 21 -4.54 10.71 5.95
C TRP A 21 -3.46 11.52 6.65
N ALA A 22 -3.81 12.26 7.70
CA ALA A 22 -2.82 12.98 8.50
C ALA A 22 -1.79 12.02 9.11
N GLY A 23 -2.24 10.86 9.61
CA GLY A 23 -1.35 9.81 10.10
C GLY A 23 -0.53 9.15 8.99
N LEU A 24 -1.18 8.76 7.88
CA LEU A 24 -0.51 8.15 6.74
C LEU A 24 0.59 9.03 6.18
N ARG A 25 0.34 10.34 6.01
CA ARG A 25 1.33 11.28 5.48
C ARG A 25 2.62 11.29 6.29
N LEU A 26 2.53 11.27 7.61
CA LEU A 26 3.69 11.23 8.50
C LEU A 26 4.49 9.93 8.36
N ILE A 27 3.78 8.80 8.22
CA ILE A 27 4.43 7.50 8.03
C ILE A 27 5.07 7.42 6.65
N ILE A 28 4.38 7.86 5.60
CA ILE A 28 4.88 7.85 4.21
C ILE A 28 6.13 8.73 4.11
N GLU A 29 6.12 9.93 4.69
CA GLU A 29 7.31 10.80 4.73
C GLU A 29 8.51 10.09 5.39
N ARG A 30 8.27 9.42 6.51
CA ARG A 30 9.32 8.70 7.24
C ARG A 30 9.84 7.48 6.49
N LEU A 31 8.98 6.76 5.78
CA LEU A 31 9.35 5.58 4.99
C LEU A 31 9.95 5.95 3.63
N GLY A 32 9.84 7.22 3.21
CA GLY A 32 10.27 7.69 1.91
C GLY A 32 11.23 8.87 1.99
N ALA A 33 10.70 10.10 1.89
CA ALA A 33 11.50 11.32 1.79
C ALA A 33 12.55 11.49 2.90
N GLU A 34 12.25 11.09 4.14
CA GLU A 34 13.21 11.17 5.24
C GLU A 34 14.40 10.22 5.04
N ARG A 35 14.17 9.01 4.49
CA ARG A 35 15.21 8.04 4.14
C ARG A 35 16.03 8.53 2.96
N VAL A 36 15.38 9.04 1.91
CA VAL A 36 16.05 9.63 0.74
C VAL A 36 16.97 10.78 1.16
N ARG A 37 16.53 11.64 2.08
CA ARG A 37 17.36 12.73 2.65
C ARG A 37 18.57 12.21 3.44
N GLN A 38 18.54 10.97 3.91
CA GLN A 38 19.62 10.30 4.63
C GLN A 38 20.47 9.40 3.72
N ASP A 39 20.28 9.48 2.40
CA ASP A 39 20.95 8.62 1.41
C ASP A 39 20.65 7.12 1.60
N GLU A 40 19.45 6.83 2.11
CA GLU A 40 18.91 5.48 2.24
C GLU A 40 17.77 5.25 1.23
N PRO A 41 17.65 4.04 0.64
CA PRO A 41 16.52 3.71 -0.21
C PRO A 41 15.21 3.76 0.60
N GLN A 42 14.10 4.08 -0.07
CA GLN A 42 12.79 4.04 0.57
C GLN A 42 12.49 2.65 1.12
N ALA A 43 11.78 2.60 2.24
CA ALA A 43 11.36 1.33 2.80
C ALA A 43 10.25 0.72 1.94
N ASP A 44 10.29 -0.60 1.76
CA ASP A 44 9.22 -1.31 1.08
C ASP A 44 7.89 -1.14 1.81
N CYS A 45 6.89 -0.68 1.08
CA CYS A 45 5.53 -0.57 1.60
C CYS A 45 4.46 -0.87 0.55
N LEU A 46 3.26 -1.19 1.06
CA LEU A 46 2.02 -1.35 0.31
C LEU A 46 0.91 -0.57 1.00
N LEU A 47 0.10 0.13 0.22
CA LEU A 47 -1.08 0.83 0.71
C LEU A 47 -2.33 -0.04 0.57
N VAL A 48 -3.13 -0.10 1.63
CA VAL A 48 -4.43 -0.75 1.67
C VAL A 48 -5.50 0.28 1.95
N GLN A 49 -6.49 0.38 1.08
CA GLN A 49 -7.71 1.14 1.37
C GLN A 49 -8.68 0.23 2.12
N ALA A 50 -8.84 0.46 3.41
CA ALA A 50 -9.79 -0.26 4.24
C ALA A 50 -11.19 0.39 4.20
N MET A 51 -12.21 -0.40 4.54
CA MET A 51 -13.59 0.04 4.70
C MET A 51 -14.21 0.58 3.41
N VAL A 52 -13.88 -0.02 2.26
CA VAL A 52 -14.53 0.34 0.99
C VAL A 52 -16.03 0.02 1.08
N PRO A 53 -16.94 0.96 0.72
CA PRO A 53 -18.37 0.71 0.75
C PRO A 53 -18.79 -0.45 -0.17
N GLU A 54 -19.84 -1.19 0.20
CA GLU A 54 -20.37 -2.29 -0.63
C GLU A 54 -21.15 -1.78 -1.87
N ASN A 55 -21.73 -0.57 -1.80
CA ASN A 55 -22.44 0.01 -2.92
C ASN A 55 -21.47 0.31 -4.08
N VAL A 56 -21.75 -0.24 -5.27
CA VAL A 56 -20.84 -0.18 -6.43
C VAL A 56 -20.45 1.24 -6.80
N GLU A 57 -21.39 2.18 -6.92
CA GLU A 57 -21.10 3.56 -7.32
C GLU A 57 -20.26 4.28 -6.26
N ALA A 58 -20.62 4.12 -4.98
CA ALA A 58 -19.89 4.68 -3.86
C ALA A 58 -18.49 4.06 -3.73
N ALA A 59 -18.35 2.76 -3.99
CA ALA A 59 -17.07 2.04 -3.99
C ALA A 59 -16.15 2.58 -5.08
N GLU A 60 -16.65 2.70 -6.30
CA GLU A 60 -15.87 3.19 -7.44
C GLU A 60 -15.42 4.64 -7.24
N LYS A 61 -16.29 5.50 -6.71
CA LYS A 61 -15.89 6.86 -6.33
C LYS A 61 -14.85 6.85 -5.21
N SER A 62 -15.06 6.07 -4.16
CA SER A 62 -14.14 5.94 -3.02
C SER A 62 -12.76 5.45 -3.44
N LYS A 63 -12.67 4.48 -4.37
CA LYS A 63 -11.40 3.95 -4.89
C LYS A 63 -10.64 5.00 -5.69
N ARG A 64 -11.33 5.71 -6.59
CA ARG A 64 -10.71 6.78 -7.40
C ARG A 64 -10.19 7.90 -6.52
N ASP A 65 -11.05 8.48 -5.69
CA ASP A 65 -10.69 9.61 -4.85
C ASP A 65 -9.54 9.25 -3.87
N PHE A 66 -9.52 8.01 -3.36
CA PHE A 66 -8.44 7.54 -2.47
C PHE A 66 -7.15 7.30 -3.25
N GLY A 67 -7.23 6.73 -4.45
CA GLY A 67 -6.09 6.52 -5.34
C GLY A 67 -5.43 7.83 -5.77
N ASP A 68 -6.21 8.84 -6.16
CA ASP A 68 -5.71 10.16 -6.54
C ASP A 68 -4.97 10.81 -5.36
N ARG A 69 -5.59 10.83 -4.18
CA ARG A 69 -4.95 11.36 -2.97
C ARG A 69 -3.71 10.56 -2.55
N ALA A 70 -3.73 9.24 -2.72
CA ALA A 70 -2.57 8.39 -2.45
C ALA A 70 -1.41 8.77 -3.36
N ARG A 71 -1.67 8.91 -4.66
CA ARG A 71 -0.68 9.31 -5.64
C ARG A 71 -0.05 10.65 -5.27
N ASP A 72 -0.86 11.67 -5.01
CA ASP A 72 -0.37 13.00 -4.63
C ASP A 72 0.54 12.94 -3.39
N VAL A 73 0.09 12.26 -2.33
CA VAL A 73 0.86 12.14 -1.07
C VAL A 73 2.18 11.39 -1.28
N PHE A 74 2.20 10.34 -2.09
CA PHE A 74 3.43 9.58 -2.35
C PHE A 74 4.40 10.32 -3.27
N VAL A 75 3.91 11.07 -4.25
CA VAL A 75 4.75 11.95 -5.08
C VAL A 75 5.43 13.01 -4.21
N ASP A 76 4.70 13.62 -3.28
CA ASP A 76 5.24 14.68 -2.43
C ASP A 76 6.17 14.17 -1.31
N HIS A 77 6.01 12.92 -0.86
CA HIS A 77 6.61 12.45 0.38
C HIS A 77 7.32 11.11 0.33
N PHE A 78 7.29 10.39 -0.81
CA PHE A 78 7.88 9.06 -0.92
C PHE A 78 8.89 8.93 -2.04
N TYR A 79 8.48 9.29 -3.26
CA TYR A 79 9.30 9.09 -4.44
C TYR A 79 10.55 9.98 -4.44
N LYS A 80 11.64 9.42 -4.96
CA LYS A 80 12.88 10.16 -5.22
C LYS A 80 12.76 10.84 -6.59
N GLU A 81 13.34 12.03 -6.72
CA GLU A 81 13.41 12.70 -8.02
C GLU A 81 14.18 11.85 -9.03
N ASP A 82 13.71 11.82 -10.27
CA ASP A 82 14.38 11.08 -11.34
C ASP A 82 15.79 11.63 -11.58
N PRO A 83 16.82 10.77 -11.71
CA PRO A 83 18.18 11.23 -11.95
C PRO A 83 18.29 11.88 -13.34
N GLU A 84 19.10 12.94 -13.46
CA GLU A 84 19.34 13.62 -14.75
C GLU A 84 20.10 12.74 -15.77
N ALA A 85 20.78 11.69 -15.30
CA ALA A 85 21.50 10.71 -16.10
C ALA A 85 20.90 9.31 -15.93
N GLU A 86 21.15 8.40 -16.87
CA GLU A 86 20.62 7.02 -16.91
C GLU A 86 21.08 6.11 -15.74
N ALA A 87 21.75 6.66 -14.72
CA ALA A 87 22.15 5.93 -13.53
C ALA A 87 21.00 5.92 -12.52
N THR A 88 20.14 4.90 -12.60
CA THR A 88 19.19 4.58 -11.54
C THR A 88 19.89 3.81 -10.43
N GLU A 89 19.75 4.27 -9.19
CA GLU A 89 20.15 3.48 -8.03
C GLU A 89 19.25 2.26 -7.89
N GLU A 90 19.86 1.09 -7.75
CA GLU A 90 19.15 -0.16 -7.48
C GLU A 90 18.34 -0.02 -6.17
N ASN A 91 17.07 -0.43 -6.21
CA ASN A 91 16.14 -0.45 -5.06
C ASN A 91 15.57 0.91 -4.59
N CYS A 92 15.63 1.96 -5.43
CA CYS A 92 14.87 3.19 -5.19
C CYS A 92 13.57 3.21 -6.00
N TRP A 93 12.56 3.89 -5.45
CA TRP A 93 11.36 4.27 -6.18
C TRP A 93 11.45 5.72 -6.63
N TYR A 94 11.36 5.96 -7.92
CA TYR A 94 11.44 7.28 -8.53
C TYR A 94 10.06 7.83 -8.91
N VAL A 95 9.97 9.13 -9.17
CA VAL A 95 8.72 9.77 -9.61
C VAL A 95 8.20 9.13 -10.90
N SER A 96 9.07 8.75 -11.83
CA SER A 96 8.67 8.03 -13.04
C SER A 96 8.03 6.66 -12.79
N ASP A 97 8.35 5.99 -11.67
CA ASP A 97 7.74 4.73 -11.28
C ASP A 97 6.28 4.89 -10.79
N ALA A 98 5.82 6.13 -10.55
CA ALA A 98 4.45 6.40 -10.13
C ALA A 98 3.39 6.07 -11.21
N GLU A 99 3.79 5.83 -12.46
CA GLU A 99 2.86 5.33 -13.48
C GLU A 99 2.70 3.80 -13.45
N SER A 100 3.49 3.09 -12.64
CA SER A 100 3.39 1.64 -12.56
C SER A 100 2.18 1.19 -11.74
N SER A 101 1.49 0.17 -12.25
CA SER A 101 0.35 -0.46 -11.56
C SER A 101 0.72 -1.18 -10.25
N ASP A 102 2.00 -1.47 -10.05
CA ASP A 102 2.52 -2.12 -8.84
C ASP A 102 3.19 -1.13 -7.86
N ALA A 103 3.16 0.16 -8.18
CA ALA A 103 3.80 1.19 -7.38
C ALA A 103 3.22 1.25 -5.95
N PRO A 104 4.02 1.66 -4.94
CA PRO A 104 3.60 1.67 -3.53
C PRO A 104 2.30 2.42 -3.22
N HIS A 105 2.01 3.49 -3.96
CA HIS A 105 0.81 4.31 -3.74
C HIS A 105 -0.48 3.67 -4.28
N VAL A 106 -0.38 2.69 -5.19
CA VAL A 106 -1.56 2.03 -5.78
C VAL A 106 -2.25 1.19 -4.70
N PRO A 107 -3.44 1.60 -4.24
CA PRO A 107 -4.05 0.99 -3.07
C PRO A 107 -4.69 -0.35 -3.40
N ILE A 108 -4.62 -1.28 -2.45
CA ILE A 108 -5.38 -2.52 -2.48
C ILE A 108 -6.70 -2.29 -1.73
N PRO A 109 -7.86 -2.30 -2.39
CA PRO A 109 -9.14 -2.07 -1.72
C PRO A 109 -9.59 -3.31 -0.96
N LEU A 110 -9.98 -3.12 0.31
CA LEU A 110 -10.68 -4.10 1.13
C LEU A 110 -12.05 -3.55 1.52
N SER A 111 -13.10 -4.26 1.09
CA SER A 111 -14.48 -3.91 1.36
C SER A 111 -14.84 -4.13 2.82
N TYR A 112 -15.67 -3.26 3.35
CA TYR A 112 -16.29 -3.51 4.64
C TYR A 112 -17.18 -4.76 4.53
N THR A 113 -16.90 -5.78 5.35
CA THR A 113 -17.67 -7.03 5.39
C THR A 113 -18.34 -7.13 6.76
N PRO A 114 -19.65 -6.83 6.89
CA PRO A 114 -20.34 -6.83 8.18
C PRO A 114 -20.20 -8.16 8.93
N ARG A 115 -20.20 -9.27 8.19
CA ARG A 115 -20.09 -10.63 8.71
C ARG A 115 -18.80 -10.86 9.52
N LEU A 116 -17.74 -10.09 9.30
CA LEU A 116 -16.49 -10.19 10.08
C LEU A 116 -16.70 -9.87 11.57
N ALA A 117 -17.75 -9.12 11.92
CA ALA A 117 -18.10 -8.82 13.31
C ALA A 117 -18.79 -9.98 14.04
N ASP A 118 -19.30 -10.97 13.31
CA ASP A 118 -20.19 -12.01 13.86
C ASP A 118 -19.51 -13.38 14.03
N PHE A 119 -18.22 -13.50 13.72
CA PHE A 119 -17.51 -14.77 13.85
C PHE A 119 -17.21 -15.11 15.32
N PRO A 120 -17.37 -16.39 15.71
CA PRO A 120 -17.19 -16.82 17.10
C PRO A 120 -15.73 -16.96 17.52
N SER A 121 -14.79 -17.02 16.57
CA SER A 121 -13.34 -17.13 16.82
C SER A 121 -12.52 -16.66 15.62
N ILE A 122 -11.23 -16.38 15.84
CA ILE A 122 -10.28 -16.02 14.77
C ILE A 122 -10.11 -17.17 13.77
N ASP A 123 -10.06 -18.43 14.24
CA ASP A 123 -9.94 -19.59 13.35
C ASP A 123 -11.12 -19.70 12.39
N ALA A 124 -12.33 -19.37 12.84
CA ALA A 124 -13.53 -19.37 12.00
C ALA A 124 -13.52 -18.26 10.93
N VAL A 125 -12.76 -17.19 11.14
CA VAL A 125 -12.57 -16.09 10.18
C VAL A 125 -11.52 -16.45 9.13
N ALA A 126 -10.52 -17.25 9.50
CA ALA A 126 -9.35 -17.51 8.67
C ALA A 126 -9.72 -18.09 7.29
N ASP A 127 -10.57 -19.12 7.25
CA ASP A 127 -11.03 -19.73 6.00
C ASP A 127 -11.80 -18.72 5.14
N HIS A 128 -12.64 -17.90 5.76
CA HIS A 128 -13.40 -16.87 5.06
C HIS A 128 -12.50 -15.80 4.43
N LEU A 129 -11.46 -15.36 5.14
CA LEU A 129 -10.48 -14.43 4.61
C LEU A 129 -9.64 -15.07 3.50
N ALA A 130 -9.24 -16.33 3.65
CA ALA A 130 -8.46 -17.07 2.65
C ALA A 130 -9.22 -17.25 1.32
N ASP A 131 -10.54 -17.44 1.38
CA ASP A 131 -11.38 -17.57 0.20
C ASP A 131 -11.75 -16.23 -0.45
N SER A 132 -11.58 -15.10 0.26
CA SER A 132 -11.93 -13.79 -0.28
C SER A 132 -10.99 -13.37 -1.42
N PRO A 133 -11.53 -12.95 -2.58
CA PRO A 133 -10.72 -12.45 -3.69
C PRO A 133 -9.85 -11.24 -3.32
N GLU A 134 -10.35 -10.35 -2.47
CA GLU A 134 -9.66 -9.12 -2.07
C GLU A 134 -8.42 -9.43 -1.21
N TYR A 135 -8.57 -10.33 -0.23
CA TYR A 135 -7.46 -10.77 0.62
C TYR A 135 -6.46 -11.64 -0.15
N ARG A 136 -6.91 -12.45 -1.11
CA ARG A 136 -6.01 -13.15 -2.04
C ARG A 136 -5.23 -12.19 -2.91
N HIS A 137 -5.84 -11.11 -3.39
CA HIS A 137 -5.15 -10.07 -4.13
C HIS A 137 -4.10 -9.35 -3.26
N LEU A 138 -4.45 -9.02 -2.01
CA LEU A 138 -3.50 -8.48 -1.04
C LEU A 138 -2.31 -9.43 -0.82
N ALA A 139 -2.58 -10.72 -0.59
CA ALA A 139 -1.52 -11.72 -0.42
C ALA A 139 -0.64 -11.81 -1.67
N ALA A 140 -1.21 -11.80 -2.87
CA ALA A 140 -0.45 -11.80 -4.12
C ALA A 140 0.45 -10.57 -4.26
N ARG A 141 -0.03 -9.37 -3.90
CA ARG A 141 0.77 -8.14 -3.90
C ARG A 141 1.90 -8.19 -2.88
N ILE A 142 1.65 -8.72 -1.69
CA ILE A 142 2.68 -8.95 -0.67
C ILE A 142 3.76 -9.90 -1.21
N LEU A 143 3.36 -11.03 -1.79
CA LEU A 143 4.29 -12.03 -2.34
C LEU A 143 5.10 -11.49 -3.53
N ALA A 144 4.49 -10.67 -4.40
CA ALA A 144 5.18 -10.06 -5.53
C ALA A 144 6.37 -9.20 -5.11
N ARG A 145 6.30 -8.55 -3.92
CA ARG A 145 7.42 -7.77 -3.37
C ARG A 145 8.59 -8.62 -2.89
N PHE A 146 8.39 -9.92 -2.68
CA PHE A 146 9.47 -10.85 -2.30
C PHE A 146 9.96 -11.74 -3.46
N GLY A 147 9.24 -11.76 -4.58
CA GLY A 147 9.53 -12.64 -5.72
C GLY A 147 10.55 -12.09 -6.72
N ALA A 148 11.09 -10.89 -6.48
CA ALA A 148 12.08 -10.23 -7.34
C ALA A 148 13.53 -10.37 -6.82
N SER A 149 13.83 -11.41 -6.03
CA SER A 149 15.20 -11.76 -5.57
C SER A 149 15.83 -12.88 -6.38
#